data_AF-A0A5C8KLR8-F1
#
_entry.id   AF-A0A5C8KLR8-F1
#
_cell.length_a   1.000
_cell.length_b   1.000
_cell.length_c   1.000
_cell.angle_alpha   90.00
_cell.angle_beta   90.00
_cell.angle_gamma   90.00
#
_symmetry.space_group_name_H-M   'P 1'
#
loop_
_entity.id
_entity.type
_entity.pdbx_description
1 polymer ?
#
loop_
_entity_poly.entity_id
_entity_poly.type
_entity_poly.pdbx_seq_one_letter_code
_entity_poly.pdbx_strand_id
1 'polypeptide(L)'
;MTGHRFGAVAAMDDAAAARLHGREVSFGDSHANSGADSCAAPRYRVEQRNVVESLLVDHRTTPAALGLDQATDAQVTVIDVECATPWVTLGSRLLVLPDGLVLAPWDGVFFELQPR
;
A
#
# COMPACT_ATOMS: atom_id res chain seq x y z
N MET A 1 -4.39 6.66 -7.88
CA MET A 1 -2.93 6.46 -7.75
C MET A 1 -2.19 7.50 -8.57
N THR A 2 -1.17 8.13 -8.02
CA THR A 2 -0.43 9.25 -8.65
C THR A 2 0.98 8.87 -9.09
N GLY A 3 1.53 7.78 -8.54
CA GLY A 3 2.89 7.35 -8.81
C GLY A 3 3.13 5.93 -8.30
N HIS A 4 4.34 5.43 -8.53
CA HIS A 4 4.77 4.14 -8.02
C HIS A 4 6.28 4.10 -7.78
N ARG A 5 6.71 3.23 -6.86
CA ARG A 5 8.11 2.98 -6.51
C ARG A 5 8.39 1.49 -6.50
N PHE A 6 9.55 1.09 -6.99
CA PHE A 6 9.95 -0.32 -7.01
C PHE A 6 10.69 -0.69 -5.72
N GLY A 7 10.25 -1.77 -5.07
CA GLY A 7 11.05 -2.43 -4.05
C GLY A 7 12.27 -3.14 -4.67
N ALA A 8 13.06 -3.79 -3.81
CA ALA A 8 14.25 -4.53 -4.25
C ALA A 8 13.93 -5.69 -5.22
N VAL A 9 12.73 -6.28 -5.08
CA VAL A 9 12.22 -7.33 -5.97
C VAL A 9 10.78 -6.99 -6.31
N ALA A 10 10.47 -6.88 -7.60
CA ALA A 10 9.12 -6.66 -8.11
C ALA A 10 8.80 -7.67 -9.20
N ALA A 11 7.57 -8.19 -9.20
CA ALA A 11 7.09 -9.08 -10.26
C ALA A 11 6.53 -8.31 -11.45
N MET A 12 6.16 -7.03 -11.25
CA MET A 12 5.72 -6.12 -12.30
C MET A 12 6.90 -5.33 -12.87
N ASP A 13 6.81 -5.00 -14.17
CA ASP A 13 7.65 -3.99 -14.81
C ASP A 13 7.01 -2.59 -14.75
N ASP A 14 7.76 -1.57 -15.15
CA ASP A 14 7.31 -0.16 -15.19
C ASP A 14 6.07 0.03 -16.06
N ALA A 15 6.02 -0.63 -17.23
CA ALA A 15 4.88 -0.52 -18.14
C ALA A 15 3.60 -1.15 -17.57
N ALA A 16 3.70 -2.22 -16.79
CA ALA A 16 2.57 -2.83 -16.09
C ALA A 16 2.11 -1.98 -14.92
N ALA A 17 3.04 -1.47 -14.11
CA ALA A 17 2.73 -0.59 -12.99
C ALA A 17 2.10 0.74 -13.46
N ALA A 18 2.60 1.34 -14.54
CA ALA A 18 2.04 2.56 -15.12
C ALA A 18 0.58 2.41 -15.57
N ARG A 19 0.13 1.21 -15.99
CA ARG A 19 -1.28 0.96 -16.33
C ARG A 19 -2.23 1.03 -15.13
N LEU A 20 -1.69 0.95 -13.91
CA LEU A 20 -2.46 1.10 -12.68
C LEU A 20 -2.56 2.56 -12.24
N HIS A 21 -1.83 3.49 -12.88
CA HIS A 21 -1.99 4.92 -12.59
C HIS A 21 -3.40 5.38 -12.93
N GLY A 22 -3.95 6.28 -12.12
CA GLY A 22 -5.35 6.69 -12.23
C GLY A 22 -6.36 5.65 -11.73
N ARG A 23 -5.97 4.39 -11.46
CA ARG A 23 -6.87 3.44 -10.77
C ARG A 23 -7.22 3.98 -9.39
N GLU A 24 -8.48 3.84 -9.06
CA GLU A 24 -9.07 4.26 -7.81
C GLU A 24 -9.22 3.06 -6.88
N VAL A 25 -8.88 3.30 -5.63
CA VAL A 25 -9.24 2.44 -4.50
C VAL A 25 -10.06 3.30 -3.56
N SER A 26 -11.17 2.75 -3.05
CA SER A 26 -12.06 3.45 -2.14
C SER A 26 -12.26 2.59 -0.90
N PHE A 27 -12.15 3.19 0.28
CA PHE A 27 -12.32 2.51 1.56
C PHE A 27 -13.30 3.31 2.41
N GLY A 28 -14.21 2.61 3.08
CA GLY A 28 -15.17 3.17 4.01
C GLY A 28 -15.78 2.07 4.89
N ASP A 29 -16.53 2.48 5.91
CA ASP A 29 -17.02 1.56 6.95
C ASP A 29 -17.89 0.41 6.42
N SER A 30 -18.53 0.61 5.27
CA SER A 30 -19.42 -0.36 4.61
C SER A 30 -18.97 -0.79 3.23
N HIS A 31 -17.79 -0.35 2.75
CA HIS A 31 -17.31 -0.72 1.43
C HIS A 31 -15.79 -0.62 1.30
N ALA A 32 -15.19 -1.58 0.60
CA ALA A 32 -13.86 -1.45 0.02
C ALA A 32 -13.95 -1.82 -1.46
N ASN A 33 -13.40 -0.99 -2.35
CA ASN A 33 -13.36 -1.26 -3.78
C ASN A 33 -11.94 -1.06 -4.33
N SER A 34 -11.56 -1.92 -5.27
CA SER A 34 -10.32 -1.80 -6.04
C SER A 34 -10.57 -2.23 -7.48
N GLY A 35 -10.78 -1.27 -8.38
CA GLY A 35 -11.21 -1.58 -9.75
C GLY A 35 -12.53 -2.36 -9.78
N ALA A 36 -12.51 -3.61 -10.25
CA ALA A 36 -13.70 -4.47 -10.31
C ALA A 36 -13.97 -5.26 -9.02
N ASP A 37 -13.01 -5.30 -8.10
CA ASP A 37 -13.15 -6.00 -6.82
C ASP A 37 -13.91 -5.12 -5.83
N SER A 38 -14.87 -5.71 -5.10
CA SER A 38 -15.68 -5.01 -4.10
C SER A 38 -15.92 -5.86 -2.87
N CYS A 39 -15.98 -5.22 -1.71
CA CYS A 39 -16.25 -5.84 -0.42
C CYS A 39 -17.25 -5.00 0.36
N ALA A 40 -18.43 -5.55 0.65
CA ALA A 40 -19.56 -4.82 1.23
C ALA A 40 -19.54 -4.72 2.77
N ALA A 41 -18.56 -5.35 3.42
CA ALA A 41 -18.40 -5.31 4.87
C ALA A 41 -16.91 -5.50 5.22
N PRO A 42 -16.03 -4.55 4.84
CA PRO A 42 -14.63 -4.64 5.15
C PRO A 42 -14.40 -4.52 6.65
N ARG A 43 -13.34 -5.16 7.14
CA ARG A 43 -12.76 -4.92 8.46
C ARG A 43 -11.36 -4.38 8.25
N TYR A 44 -10.97 -3.43 9.09
CA TYR A 44 -9.66 -2.80 9.01
C TYR A 44 -8.87 -3.12 10.26
N ARG A 45 -7.75 -3.83 10.11
CA ARG A 45 -6.80 -4.04 11.18
C ARG A 45 -5.72 -2.97 11.06
N VAL A 46 -5.56 -2.17 12.12
CA VAL A 46 -4.64 -1.04 12.16
C VAL A 46 -3.53 -1.32 13.16
N GLU A 47 -2.29 -1.17 12.74
CA GLU A 47 -1.10 -1.36 13.56
C GLU A 47 -0.10 -0.23 13.35
N GLN A 48 0.60 0.15 14.42
CA GLN A 48 1.77 1.02 14.32
C GLN A 48 3.02 0.15 14.31
N ARG A 49 3.90 0.37 13.35
CA ARG A 49 5.17 -0.36 13.23
C ARG A 49 6.28 0.61 12.93
N ASN A 50 7.51 0.23 13.26
CA ASN A 50 8.67 0.95 12.76
C ASN A 50 8.73 0.84 11.21
N VAL A 51 9.02 1.94 10.52
CA VAL A 51 9.01 1.99 9.05
C VAL A 51 10.05 1.05 8.42
N VAL A 52 11.23 0.94 9.03
CA VAL A 52 12.31 0.07 8.55
C VAL A 52 11.92 -1.38 8.78
N GLU A 53 11.40 -1.72 9.96
CA GLU A 53 10.93 -3.08 10.25
C GLU A 53 9.83 -3.51 9.30
N SER A 54 8.79 -2.67 9.11
CA SER A 54 7.67 -2.99 8.22
C SER A 54 8.11 -3.20 6.78
N LEU A 55 8.95 -2.32 6.23
CA LEU A 55 9.42 -2.45 4.85
C LEU A 55 10.42 -3.59 4.66
N LEU A 56 11.29 -3.84 5.64
CA LEU A 56 12.33 -4.87 5.53
C LEU A 56 11.75 -6.27 5.72
N VAL A 57 10.92 -6.48 6.76
CA VAL A 57 10.37 -7.80 7.08
C VAL A 57 9.37 -8.24 6.02
N ASP A 58 8.44 -7.36 5.65
CA ASP A 58 7.32 -7.74 4.78
C ASP A 58 7.69 -7.62 3.30
N HIS A 59 8.63 -6.73 2.94
CA HIS A 59 8.90 -6.36 1.55
C HIS A 59 10.37 -6.37 1.14
N ARG A 60 11.30 -6.72 2.05
CA ARG A 60 12.75 -6.77 1.80
C ARG A 60 13.29 -5.48 1.18
N THR A 61 12.73 -4.34 1.54
CA THR A 61 13.14 -3.01 1.04
C THR A 61 13.39 -2.06 2.21
N THR A 62 13.91 -0.87 1.91
CA THR A 62 14.14 0.20 2.89
C THR A 62 13.47 1.49 2.41
N PRO A 63 13.20 2.46 3.31
CA PRO A 63 12.72 3.77 2.88
C PRO A 63 13.61 4.40 1.80
N ALA A 64 14.93 4.36 1.99
CA ALA A 64 15.90 4.93 1.06
C ALA A 64 15.88 4.24 -0.32
N ALA A 65 15.71 2.91 -0.38
CA ALA A 65 15.58 2.19 -1.65
C ALA A 65 14.31 2.58 -2.42
N LEU A 66 13.25 2.97 -1.69
CA LEU A 66 12.05 3.53 -2.28
C LEU A 66 12.18 5.02 -2.59
N GLY A 67 13.31 5.68 -2.26
CA GLY A 67 13.46 7.14 -2.41
C GLY A 67 12.57 7.93 -1.44
N LEU A 68 12.29 7.37 -0.27
CA LEU A 68 11.52 8.00 0.80
C LEU A 68 12.47 8.60 1.84
N ASP A 69 12.22 9.84 2.22
CA ASP A 69 12.97 10.54 3.28
C ASP A 69 12.29 10.32 4.63
N GLN A 70 12.50 9.14 5.22
CA GLN A 70 11.92 8.74 6.49
C GLN A 70 13.02 8.46 7.50
N ALA A 71 12.86 8.98 8.72
CA ALA A 71 13.74 8.66 9.82
C ALA A 71 13.67 7.16 10.14
N THR A 72 14.77 6.55 10.56
CA THR A 72 14.84 5.11 10.81
C THR A 72 13.96 4.66 11.98
N ASP A 73 13.62 5.57 12.90
CA ASP A 73 12.74 5.37 14.04
C ASP A 73 11.29 5.79 13.78
N ALA A 74 10.99 6.33 12.59
CA ALA A 74 9.66 6.74 12.20
C ALA A 74 8.65 5.58 12.29
N GLN A 75 7.43 5.93 12.66
CA GLN A 75 6.31 4.99 12.74
C GLN A 75 5.47 5.06 11.47
N VAL A 76 5.15 3.90 10.92
CA VAL A 76 4.21 3.74 9.81
C VAL A 76 2.94 3.13 10.36
N THR A 77 1.79 3.64 9.92
CA THR A 77 0.51 2.98 10.18
C THR A 77 0.28 1.95 9.09
N VAL A 78 0.20 0.68 9.48
CA VAL A 78 -0.17 -0.41 8.60
C VAL A 78 -1.67 -0.65 8.73
N ILE A 79 -2.39 -0.65 7.61
CA ILE A 79 -3.82 -0.93 7.55
C ILE A 79 -4.02 -2.14 6.65
N ASP A 80 -4.46 -3.25 7.24
CA ASP A 80 -4.88 -4.45 6.51
C ASP A 80 -6.40 -4.43 6.30
N VAL A 81 -6.80 -4.63 5.05
CA VAL A 81 -8.21 -4.72 4.64
C VAL A 81 -8.61 -6.19 4.59
N GLU A 82 -9.51 -6.57 5.49
CA GLU A 82 -10.03 -7.91 5.60
C GLU A 82 -11.48 -7.97 5.09
N CYS A 83 -11.79 -9.01 4.32
CA CYS A 83 -13.13 -9.27 3.80
C CYS A 83 -13.54 -10.71 4.10
N ALA A 84 -14.81 -11.05 3.81
CA ALA A 84 -15.32 -12.41 4.04
C ALA A 84 -14.55 -13.45 3.21
N THR A 85 -14.14 -13.08 2.00
CA THR A 85 -13.15 -13.79 1.20
C THR A 85 -11.78 -13.08 1.31
N PRO A 86 -10.66 -13.80 1.14
CA PRO A 86 -9.34 -13.18 1.14
C PRO A 86 -9.29 -12.02 0.14
N TRP A 87 -9.07 -10.82 0.67
CA TRP A 87 -8.96 -9.60 -0.14
C TRP A 87 -7.54 -9.53 -0.71
N VAL A 88 -7.32 -10.24 -1.81
CA VAL A 88 -6.02 -10.35 -2.50
C VAL A 88 -5.99 -9.46 -3.74
N THR A 89 -6.29 -8.17 -3.55
CA THR A 89 -6.24 -7.16 -4.62
C THR A 89 -5.45 -5.94 -4.16
N LEU A 90 -5.12 -5.06 -5.09
CA LEU A 90 -4.41 -3.81 -4.80
C LEU A 90 -5.17 -3.00 -3.74
N GLY A 91 -4.45 -2.54 -2.72
CA GLY A 91 -5.04 -1.86 -1.57
C GLY A 91 -5.52 -2.79 -0.46
N SER A 92 -5.13 -4.07 -0.49
CA SER A 92 -5.33 -4.99 0.63
C SER A 92 -4.50 -4.65 1.86
N ARG A 93 -3.36 -4.00 1.65
CA ARG A 93 -2.54 -3.39 2.67
C ARG A 93 -2.24 -1.96 2.28
N LEU A 94 -2.32 -1.06 3.24
CA LEU A 94 -1.90 0.33 3.12
C LEU A 94 -0.81 0.63 4.15
N LEU A 95 0.17 1.42 3.75
CA LEU A 95 1.21 1.98 4.60
C LEU A 95 1.02 3.50 4.61
N VAL A 96 0.60 4.05 5.75
CA VAL A 96 0.47 5.50 5.93
C VAL A 96 1.72 6.00 6.63
N LEU A 97 2.51 6.79 5.90
CA LEU A 97 3.76 7.38 6.38
C LEU A 97 3.49 8.62 7.26
N PRO A 98 4.43 9.01 8.12
CA PRO A 98 4.32 10.20 8.98
C PRO A 98 4.03 11.51 8.23
N ASP A 99 4.50 11.64 7.00
CA ASP A 99 4.29 12.81 6.13
C ASP A 99 2.93 12.81 5.43
N GLY A 100 2.10 11.79 5.66
CA GLY A 100 0.79 11.62 5.05
C GLY A 100 0.81 10.91 3.69
N LEU A 101 1.97 10.50 3.18
CA LEU A 101 2.03 9.66 1.99
C LEU A 101 1.40 8.30 2.30
N VAL A 102 0.51 7.84 1.43
CA VAL A 102 -0.10 6.51 1.53
C VAL A 102 0.42 5.64 0.42
N LEU A 103 1.03 4.51 0.77
CA LEU A 103 1.50 3.51 -0.16
C LEU A 103 0.61 2.27 -0.13
N ALA A 104 0.28 1.73 -1.29
CA ALA A 104 -0.36 0.42 -1.45
C ALA A 104 0.65 -0.56 -2.08
N PRO A 105 1.27 -1.45 -1.29
CA PRO A 105 2.16 -2.48 -1.82
C PRO A 105 1.39 -3.50 -2.66
N TRP A 106 1.91 -3.84 -3.84
CA TRP A 106 1.34 -4.85 -4.73
C TRP A 106 2.42 -5.41 -5.66
N ASP A 107 2.61 -6.73 -5.64
CA ASP A 107 3.67 -7.47 -6.37
C ASP A 107 5.07 -6.82 -6.38
N GLY A 108 5.48 -6.29 -5.22
CA GLY A 108 6.78 -5.65 -5.01
C GLY A 108 6.88 -4.20 -5.51
N VAL A 109 5.77 -3.63 -5.97
CA VAL A 109 5.62 -2.21 -6.32
C VAL A 109 4.82 -1.50 -5.23
N PHE A 110 5.18 -0.27 -4.91
CA PHE A 110 4.51 0.58 -3.93
C PHE A 110 3.79 1.70 -4.66
N PHE A 111 2.47 1.62 -4.75
CA PHE A 111 1.65 2.62 -5.44
C PHE A 111 1.33 3.77 -4.51
N GLU A 112 1.58 5.00 -4.94
CA GLU A 112 1.24 6.21 -4.20
C GLU A 112 -0.25 6.50 -4.39
N LEU A 113 -0.96 6.59 -3.26
CA LEU A 113 -2.36 6.97 -3.22
C LEU A 113 -2.48 8.45 -2.85
N GLN A 114 -3.36 9.15 -3.55
CA GLN A 114 -3.76 10.50 -3.21
C GLN A 114 -5.20 10.44 -2.66
N PRO A 115 -5.47 11.05 -1.50
CA PRO A 115 -6.84 11.25 -1.05
C PRO A 115 -7.63 12.01 -2.12
N ARG A 116 -8.89 11.62 -2.31
CA ARG A 116 -9.85 12.37 -3.14
C ARG A 116 -10.71 13.28 -2.29
#